data_AF-A0A350XHE0-F1
#
_entry.id   AF-A0A350XHE0-F1
#
_cell.length_a   1.000
_cell.length_b   1.000
_cell.length_c   1.000
_cell.angle_alpha   90.00
_cell.angle_beta   90.00
_cell.angle_gamma   90.00
#
_symmetry.space_group_name_H-M   'P 1'
#
loop_
_entity.id
_entity.type
_entity.pdbx_description
1 polymer ?
#
loop_
_entity_poly.entity_id
_entity_poly.type
_entity_poly.pdbx_seq_one_letter_code
_entity_poly.pdbx_strand_id
1 'polypeptide(L)'
;IADLNYAANLFMERGNIASYQQALSDIKKVEASQQYRNRMRAKQAYLSRNVSRGKPSFRVQQRLMTLVGVHWDTAWRLVDLERQKNPGMPEDWYWEKAIYNIERDRGLK
;
A
#
# COMPACT_ATOMS: atom_id res chain seq x y z
N ILE A 1 -4.75 -12.68 13.98
CA ILE A 1 -4.04 -13.83 13.38
C ILE A 1 -3.97 -14.98 14.39
N ALA A 2 -3.56 -14.74 15.64
CA ALA A 2 -3.55 -15.77 16.69
C ALA A 2 -4.90 -16.51 16.83
N ASP A 3 -6.03 -15.79 16.84
CA ASP A 3 -7.37 -16.40 16.94
C ASP A 3 -7.75 -17.24 15.69
N LEU A 4 -7.28 -16.85 14.51
CA LEU A 4 -7.53 -17.59 13.26
C LEU A 4 -6.68 -18.86 13.17
N ASN A 5 -5.43 -18.80 13.65
CA ASN A 5 -4.57 -19.99 13.74
C ASN A 5 -5.13 -20.99 14.74
N TYR A 6 -5.65 -20.52 15.87
CA TYR A 6 -6.31 -21.37 16.86
C TYR A 6 -7.58 -22.03 16.28
N ALA A 7 -8.41 -21.27 15.57
CA ALA A 7 -9.59 -21.80 14.89
C ALA A 7 -9.23 -22.83 13.81
N ALA A 8 -8.18 -22.59 13.03
CA ALA A 8 -7.70 -23.55 12.03
C ALA A 8 -7.30 -24.89 12.67
N ASN A 9 -6.55 -24.85 13.77
CA ASN A 9 -6.16 -26.07 14.49
C ASN A 9 -7.38 -26.82 15.06
N LEU A 10 -8.34 -26.11 15.65
CA LEU A 10 -9.59 -26.71 16.15
C LEU A 10 -10.43 -27.37 15.05
N PHE A 11 -10.51 -26.77 13.86
CA PHE A 11 -11.25 -27.36 12.74
C PHE A 11 -10.54 -28.57 12.16
N MET A 12 -9.21 -28.57 12.16
CA MET A 12 -8.40 -29.72 11.76
C MET A 12 -8.59 -30.89 12.73
N GLU A 13 -8.54 -30.65 14.04
CA GLU A 13 -8.78 -31.67 15.08
C GLU A 13 -10.19 -32.29 14.99
N ARG A 14 -11.19 -31.49 14.60
CA ARG A 14 -12.57 -31.95 14.43
C ARG A 14 -12.86 -32.59 13.07
N GLY A 15 -11.86 -32.72 12.18
CA GLY A 15 -12.04 -33.25 10.83
C GLY A 15 -12.88 -32.38 9.90
N ASN A 16 -13.13 -31.11 10.26
CA ASN A 16 -13.92 -30.19 9.44
C ASN A 16 -13.03 -29.49 8.41
N ILE A 17 -12.80 -30.20 7.29
CA ILE A 17 -11.89 -29.77 6.21
C ILE A 17 -12.33 -28.44 5.60
N ALA A 18 -13.64 -28.23 5.39
CA ALA A 18 -14.16 -27.00 4.77
C ALA A 18 -13.88 -25.76 5.64
N SER A 19 -14.12 -25.87 6.94
CA SER A 19 -13.86 -24.76 7.88
C SER A 19 -12.37 -24.49 8.07
N TYR A 20 -11.54 -25.55 8.03
CA TYR A 20 -10.08 -25.42 8.04
C TYR A 20 -9.56 -24.65 6.80
N GLN A 21 -10.00 -25.03 5.59
CA GLN A 21 -9.62 -24.34 4.36
C GLN A 21 -10.06 -22.87 4.37
N GLN A 22 -11.27 -22.59 4.87
CA GLN A 22 -11.76 -21.23 5.03
C GLN A 22 -10.88 -20.42 5.98
N ALA A 23 -10.51 -20.99 7.14
CA ALA A 23 -9.61 -20.34 8.09
C ALA A 23 -8.24 -20.02 7.47
N LEU A 24 -7.66 -20.93 6.69
CA LEU A 24 -6.41 -20.68 5.97
C LEU A 24 -6.53 -19.56 4.93
N SER A 25 -7.64 -19.51 4.19
CA SER A 25 -7.92 -18.43 3.24
C SER A 25 -7.96 -17.06 3.93
N ASP A 26 -8.62 -16.99 5.08
CA ASP A 26 -8.77 -15.74 5.83
C ASP A 26 -7.46 -15.33 6.51
N ILE A 27 -6.65 -16.28 7.00
CA ILE A 27 -5.27 -16.01 7.46
C ILE A 27 -4.46 -15.37 6.33
N LYS A 28 -4.46 -15.96 5.14
CA LYS A 28 -3.70 -15.44 3.98
C LYS A 28 -4.12 -14.02 3.60
N LYS A 29 -5.43 -13.73 3.60
CA LYS A 29 -5.95 -12.37 3.35
C LYS A 29 -5.52 -11.38 4.42
N VAL A 30 -5.60 -11.77 5.69
CA VAL A 30 -5.20 -10.92 6.82
C VAL A 30 -3.70 -10.65 6.74
N GLU A 31 -2.87 -11.65 6.49
CA GLU A 31 -1.42 -11.49 6.33
C GLU A 31 -1.08 -10.56 5.16
N ALA A 32 -1.70 -10.73 3.99
CA ALA A 32 -1.50 -9.84 2.86
C ALA A 32 -1.87 -8.39 3.20
N SER A 33 -2.99 -8.19 3.92
CA SER A 33 -3.41 -6.86 4.38
C SER A 33 -2.46 -6.26 5.41
N GLN A 34 -1.90 -7.07 6.31
CA GLN A 34 -0.93 -6.64 7.31
C GLN A 34 0.41 -6.31 6.67
N GLN A 35 0.89 -7.10 5.72
CA GLN A 35 2.10 -6.82 4.95
C GLN A 35 1.98 -5.50 4.18
N TYR A 36 0.81 -5.25 3.57
CA TYR A 36 0.52 -3.96 2.95
C TYR A 36 0.56 -2.81 3.96
N ARG A 37 -0.14 -2.93 5.10
CA ARG A 37 -0.15 -1.92 6.17
C ARG A 37 1.25 -1.66 6.73
N ASN A 38 2.05 -2.69 6.92
CA ASN A 38 3.42 -2.59 7.43
C ASN A 38 4.36 -1.93 6.43
N ARG A 39 4.25 -2.28 5.13
CA ARG A 39 4.97 -1.56 4.07
C ARG A 39 4.58 -0.09 4.04
N MET A 40 3.30 0.22 4.17
CA MET A 40 2.83 1.61 4.19
C MET A 40 3.32 2.36 5.44
N ARG A 41 3.32 1.74 6.62
CA ARG A 41 3.87 2.34 7.84
C ARG A 41 5.37 2.58 7.76
N ALA A 42 6.14 1.60 7.28
CA ALA A 42 7.59 1.74 7.11
C ALA A 42 7.93 2.83 6.10
N LYS A 43 7.15 2.92 5.02
CA LYS A 43 7.23 3.98 4.03
C LYS A 43 6.85 5.33 4.62
N GLN A 44 5.78 5.40 5.41
CA GLN A 44 5.34 6.62 6.10
C GLN A 44 6.37 7.11 7.13
N ALA A 45 7.06 6.21 7.83
CA ALA A 45 8.18 6.54 8.71
C ALA A 45 9.40 7.07 7.92
N TYR A 46 9.73 6.46 6.79
CA TYR A 46 10.77 6.94 5.88
C TYR A 46 10.44 8.32 5.30
N LEU A 47 9.18 8.54 4.90
CA LEU A 47 8.70 9.81 4.40
C LEU A 47 8.67 10.88 5.50
N SER A 48 8.16 10.58 6.70
CA SER A 48 8.16 11.51 7.84
C SER A 48 9.56 12.03 8.18
N ARG A 49 10.61 11.24 7.93
CA ARG A 49 12.00 11.66 8.11
C ARG A 49 12.52 12.61 7.02
N ASN A 50 11.94 12.55 5.82
CA ASN A 50 12.33 13.38 4.66
C ASN A 50 11.39 14.58 4.42
N VAL A 51 10.18 14.55 4.98
CA VAL A 51 9.10 15.55 4.86
C VAL A 51 9.40 16.87 5.56
N SER A 52 10.36 16.93 6.48
CA SER A 52 10.76 18.17 7.17
C SER A 52 11.23 19.30 6.22
N ARG A 53 11.25 19.10 4.91
CA ARG A 53 11.66 20.09 3.89
C ARG A 53 10.57 20.44 2.87
N GLY A 54 9.34 19.95 2.99
CA GLY A 54 8.20 20.34 2.15
C GLY A 54 8.34 20.05 0.65
N LYS A 55 9.36 19.26 0.25
CA LYS A 55 9.61 18.87 -1.15
C LYS A 55 9.64 17.35 -1.23
N PRO A 56 9.06 16.76 -2.29
CA PRO A 56 9.16 15.33 -2.49
C PRO A 56 10.60 14.94 -2.80
N SER A 57 11.00 13.73 -2.43
CA SER A 57 12.33 13.23 -2.75
C SER A 57 12.54 13.15 -4.27
N PHE A 58 13.75 13.51 -4.73
CA PHE A 58 14.11 13.48 -6.15
C PHE A 58 13.83 12.10 -6.80
N ARG A 59 14.07 11.02 -6.05
CA ARG A 59 13.80 9.65 -6.50
C ARG A 59 12.31 9.40 -6.78
N VAL A 60 11.44 9.91 -5.93
CA VAL A 60 9.98 9.76 -6.08
C VAL A 60 9.49 10.61 -7.26
N GLN A 61 9.99 11.84 -7.39
CA GLN A 61 9.71 12.69 -8.54
C GLN A 61 10.11 12.01 -9.85
N GLN A 62 11.35 11.54 -9.96
CA GLN A 62 11.86 10.89 -11.17
C GLN A 62 11.05 9.63 -11.52
N ARG A 63 10.66 8.83 -10.52
CA ARG A 63 9.85 7.62 -10.75
C ARG A 63 8.46 7.95 -11.29
N LEU A 64 7.77 8.93 -10.71
CA LEU A 64 6.47 9.35 -11.24
C LEU A 64 6.61 9.88 -12.67
N MET A 65 7.65 10.68 -12.91
CA MET A 65 7.98 11.23 -14.23
C MET A 65 8.23 10.14 -15.29
N THR A 66 8.95 9.08 -14.95
CA THR A 66 9.13 7.92 -15.84
C THR A 66 7.79 7.22 -16.12
N LEU A 67 6.93 7.09 -15.12
CA LEU A 67 5.62 6.43 -15.29
C LEU A 67 4.67 7.25 -16.17
N VAL A 68 4.65 8.58 -16.04
CA VAL A 68 3.76 9.46 -16.82
C VAL A 68 4.34 9.87 -18.18
N GLY A 69 5.54 9.41 -18.56
CA GLY A 69 6.13 9.71 -19.86
C GLY A 69 6.68 11.14 -19.99
N VAL A 70 7.28 11.67 -18.92
CA VAL A 70 7.89 13.02 -18.87
C VAL A 70 6.88 14.19 -18.84
N HIS A 71 5.58 13.91 -18.75
CA HIS A 71 4.54 14.94 -18.63
C HIS A 71 4.38 15.45 -17.19
N TRP A 72 5.08 16.55 -16.86
CA TRP A 72 5.04 17.17 -15.53
C TRP A 72 3.63 17.58 -15.11
N ASP A 73 2.82 18.15 -16.00
CA ASP A 73 1.45 18.57 -15.69
C ASP A 73 0.56 17.37 -15.30
N THR A 74 0.76 16.23 -15.96
CA THR A 74 0.04 14.99 -15.63
C THR A 74 0.45 14.47 -14.26
N ALA A 75 1.76 14.47 -13.95
CA ALA A 75 2.25 14.09 -12.62
C ALA A 75 1.63 14.99 -11.53
N TRP A 76 1.61 16.30 -11.73
CA TRP A 76 1.02 17.25 -10.79
C TRP A 76 -0.48 17.06 -10.61
N ARG A 77 -1.23 16.85 -11.70
CA ARG A 77 -2.68 16.58 -11.62
C ARG A 77 -2.98 15.32 -10.82
N LEU A 78 -2.20 14.26 -10.99
CA LEU A 78 -2.37 13.02 -10.23
C LEU A 78 -2.07 13.22 -8.74
N VAL A 79 -1.02 13.97 -8.42
CA VAL A 79 -0.69 14.33 -7.04
C VAL A 79 -1.82 15.16 -6.42
N ASP A 80 -2.34 16.15 -7.15
CA ASP A 80 -3.39 17.04 -6.66
C ASP A 80 -4.72 16.30 -6.44
N LEU A 81 -5.07 15.36 -7.32
CA LEU A 81 -6.21 14.47 -7.10
C LEU A 81 -6.07 13.66 -5.81
N GLU A 82 -4.87 13.17 -5.49
CA GLU A 82 -4.64 12.43 -4.25
C GLU A 82 -4.65 13.34 -3.01
N ARG A 83 -4.24 14.61 -3.15
CA ARG A 83 -4.40 15.65 -2.10
C ARG A 83 -5.85 15.91 -1.76
N GLN A 84 -6.67 16.12 -2.78
CA GLN A 84 -8.10 16.38 -2.62
C GLN A 84 -8.81 15.19 -1.96
N LYS A 85 -8.43 13.96 -2.31
CA LYS A 85 -9.01 12.74 -1.73
C LYS A 85 -8.54 12.44 -0.30
N ASN A 86 -7.32 12.82 0.05
CA ASN A 86 -6.70 12.45 1.34
C ASN A 86 -6.00 13.67 1.96
N PRO A 87 -6.76 14.67 2.46
CA PRO A 87 -6.19 15.88 3.02
C PRO A 87 -5.31 15.59 4.25
N GLY A 88 -4.27 16.41 4.46
CA GLY A 88 -3.40 16.34 5.65
C GLY A 88 -2.27 15.31 5.60
N MET A 89 -2.05 14.67 4.46
CA MET A 89 -0.91 13.77 4.24
C MET A 89 0.32 14.56 3.78
N PRO A 90 1.54 14.02 3.95
CA PRO A 90 2.75 14.69 3.49
C PRO A 90 2.90 14.66 1.96
N GLU A 91 3.64 15.62 1.42
CA GLU A 91 3.83 15.79 -0.02
C GLU A 91 4.28 14.50 -0.71
N ASP A 92 5.36 13.85 -0.23
CA ASP A 92 5.84 12.58 -0.78
C ASP A 92 4.77 11.48 -0.81
N TRP A 93 3.85 11.46 0.15
CA TRP A 93 2.79 10.45 0.20
C TRP A 93 1.87 10.59 -1.02
N TYR A 94 1.54 11.81 -1.43
CA TYR A 94 0.71 12.05 -2.61
C TYR A 94 1.40 11.60 -3.90
N TRP A 95 2.69 11.90 -4.04
CA TRP A 95 3.50 11.44 -5.17
C TRP A 95 3.59 9.92 -5.24
N GLU A 96 3.84 9.29 -4.09
CA GLU A 96 3.91 7.84 -3.99
C GLU A 96 2.56 7.16 -4.22
N LYS A 97 1.47 7.78 -3.80
CA LYS A 97 0.11 7.28 -4.03
C LYS A 97 -0.26 7.36 -5.51
N ALA A 98 0.08 8.46 -6.18
CA ALA A 98 -0.04 8.59 -7.63
C ALA A 98 0.75 7.50 -8.37
N ILE A 99 2.01 7.26 -7.98
CA ILE A 99 2.83 6.15 -8.52
C ILE A 99 2.13 4.81 -8.32
N TYR A 100 1.66 4.52 -7.11
CA TYR A 100 1.01 3.25 -6.80
C TYR A 100 -0.25 3.02 -7.64
N ASN A 101 -1.07 4.06 -7.81
CA ASN A 101 -2.28 3.97 -8.60
C ASN A 101 -1.94 3.67 -10.07
N ILE A 102 -0.94 4.33 -10.66
CA ILE A 102 -0.49 4.03 -12.03
C ILE A 102 0.07 2.60 -12.14
N GLU A 103 0.90 2.18 -11.19
CA GLU A 103 1.50 0.83 -11.20
C GLU A 103 0.43 -0.26 -11.13
N ARG A 104 -0.58 -0.07 -10.28
CA ARG A 104 -1.73 -0.98 -10.16
C ARG A 104 -2.56 -1.00 -11.44
N ASP A 105 -2.87 0.16 -12.00
CA ASP A 105 -3.69 0.26 -13.22
C ASP A 105 -2.97 -0.36 -14.43
N ARG A 106 -1.64 -0.41 -14.41
CA ARG A 106 -0.79 -1.10 -15.41
C ARG A 106 -0.47 -2.56 -15.08
N GLY A 107 -0.96 -3.10 -13.96
CA GLY A 107 -0.65 -4.47 -13.52
C GLY A 107 0.82 -4.72 -13.18
N LEU A 108 1.58 -3.66 -12.88
CA LEU A 108 3.00 -3.75 -12.52
C LEU A 108 3.21 -4.13 -11.04
N LYS A 109 2.13 -4.19 -10.25
CA LYS A 109 2.10 -4.55 -8.83
C LYS A 109 0.77 -5.15 -8.40
#